data_AF-A0A0B1TEG8-F1
#
_entry.id   AF-A0A0B1TEG8-F1
#
_cell.length_a   1.000
_cell.length_b   1.000
_cell.length_c   1.000
_cell.angle_alpha   90.00
_cell.angle_beta   90.00
_cell.angle_gamma   90.00
#
_symmetry.space_group_name_H-M   'P 1'
#
loop_
_entity.id
_entity.type
_entity.pdbx_description
1 polymer ?
#
loop_
_entity_poly.entity_id
_entity_poly.type
_entity_poly.pdbx_seq_one_letter_code
_entity_poly.pdbx_strand_id
1 'polypeptide(L)'
;MTAEAGFFRSHSLGATSLLTFAILSLAWFVGFASRLFAIVRFESIIHEFDPWFNYRATHHMVEHGFYNFLNWFDERAWYPLGRIVGGTVYPGLMVTSGLIHWILDTLNFHVHIREICVFLAPTFSGLTAIATYLLTKELWSAGAGLFAACFIAISPGYTSRSVAGSYDNEGIAIFALQFTYYLWVKSLKTGSIMWASFCALSYFYMVSAWGGYVFIINLIPLHVLTLIVIGRYSSRLFVSYTTFYCLATILSMQVPFVGFQPVRTSEHMPAFGVFGLLQIVAAMQYARPRISRQQFMTLFVGGLSVLGVLAVVVYFALVWGGYVAPFSGRFYSLWDTGYAKVLYPHSHHRLCL
;
A
#
# COMPACT_ATOMS: atom_id res chain seq x y z
N MET A 1 -20.66 32.22 -47.44
CA MET A 1 -19.26 31.85 -47.15
C MET A 1 -19.20 31.36 -45.71
N THR A 2 -18.78 30.10 -45.60
CA THR A 2 -18.25 29.38 -44.42
C THR A 2 -19.11 29.30 -43.15
N ALA A 3 -20.09 28.39 -43.23
CA ALA A 3 -20.56 27.59 -42.11
C ALA A 3 -19.46 26.61 -41.64
N GLU A 4 -18.48 27.08 -40.87
CA GLU A 4 -17.42 26.25 -40.26
C GLU A 4 -17.18 26.58 -38.77
N ALA A 5 -18.25 26.84 -38.02
CA ALA A 5 -18.15 27.10 -36.57
C ALA A 5 -19.08 26.23 -35.71
N GLY A 6 -19.52 25.08 -36.23
CA GLY A 6 -20.55 24.24 -35.59
C GLY A 6 -20.11 22.86 -35.11
N PHE A 7 -18.97 22.32 -35.55
CA PHE A 7 -18.67 20.89 -35.34
C PHE A 7 -18.07 20.55 -33.97
N PHE A 8 -17.42 21.49 -33.29
CA PHE A 8 -16.71 21.22 -32.01
C PHE A 8 -17.48 21.58 -30.74
N ARG A 9 -18.75 21.99 -30.83
CA ARG A 9 -19.55 22.46 -29.66
C ARG A 9 -20.57 21.45 -29.13
N SER A 10 -20.49 20.20 -29.57
CA SER A 10 -21.19 19.10 -28.91
C SER A 10 -20.22 18.46 -27.91
N HIS A 11 -20.30 18.86 -26.64
CA HIS A 11 -19.75 18.06 -25.54
C HIS A 11 -20.57 16.76 -25.44
N SER A 12 -20.40 15.86 -26.40
CA SER A 12 -21.00 14.53 -26.28
C SER A 12 -20.23 13.82 -25.16
N LEU A 13 -20.93 13.53 -24.07
CA LEU A 13 -20.43 12.71 -22.96
C LEU A 13 -19.82 11.39 -23.48
N GLY A 14 -20.34 10.88 -24.60
CA GLY A 14 -19.81 9.73 -25.32
C GLY A 14 -18.39 9.95 -25.87
N ALA A 15 -18.14 11.04 -26.59
CA ALA A 15 -16.82 11.31 -27.19
C ALA A 15 -15.75 11.55 -26.11
N THR A 16 -16.09 12.25 -25.03
CA THR A 16 -15.16 12.50 -23.92
C THR A 16 -14.84 11.22 -23.12
N SER A 17 -15.84 10.36 -22.90
CA SER A 17 -15.64 9.05 -22.28
C SER A 17 -14.79 8.12 -23.17
N LEU A 18 -15.08 8.07 -24.46
CA LEU A 18 -14.31 7.28 -25.44
C LEU A 18 -12.85 7.75 -25.49
N LEU A 19 -12.61 9.06 -25.53
CA LEU A 19 -11.26 9.63 -25.51
C LEU A 19 -10.52 9.25 -24.22
N THR A 20 -11.19 9.32 -23.07
CA THR A 20 -10.60 8.93 -21.77
C THR A 20 -10.20 7.45 -21.79
N PHE A 21 -11.10 6.58 -22.26
CA PHE A 21 -10.83 5.14 -22.38
C PHE A 21 -9.68 4.84 -23.35
N ALA A 22 -9.63 5.52 -24.50
CA ALA A 22 -8.57 5.36 -25.49
C ALA A 22 -7.20 5.79 -24.93
N ILE A 23 -7.13 6.92 -24.24
CA ILE A 23 -5.88 7.41 -23.62
C ILE A 23 -5.40 6.45 -22.53
N LEU A 24 -6.29 5.97 -21.65
CA LEU A 24 -5.91 5.01 -20.61
C LEU A 24 -5.45 3.67 -21.19
N SER A 25 -6.12 3.18 -22.23
CA SER A 25 -5.72 1.95 -22.93
C SER A 25 -4.35 2.11 -23.59
N LEU A 26 -4.10 3.25 -24.23
CA LEU A 26 -2.80 3.56 -24.83
C LEU A 26 -1.72 3.72 -23.75
N ALA A 27 -2.01 4.37 -22.63
CA ALA A 27 -1.07 4.51 -21.51
C ALA A 27 -0.70 3.15 -20.92
N TRP A 28 -1.66 2.24 -20.78
CA TRP A 28 -1.39 0.86 -20.40
C TRP A 28 -0.49 0.19 -21.44
N PHE A 29 -0.88 0.22 -22.71
CA PHE A 29 -0.11 -0.43 -23.79
C PHE A 29 1.33 0.07 -23.86
N VAL A 30 1.54 1.39 -23.81
CA VAL A 30 2.87 2.00 -23.81
C VAL A 30 3.66 1.64 -22.54
N GLY A 31 3.00 1.64 -21.37
CA GLY A 31 3.61 1.21 -20.12
C GLY A 31 4.07 -0.26 -20.16
N PHE A 32 3.25 -1.13 -20.75
CA PHE A 32 3.58 -2.53 -20.97
C PHE A 32 4.74 -2.69 -21.96
N ALA A 33 4.61 -2.11 -23.16
CA ALA A 33 5.59 -2.24 -24.23
C ALA A 33 6.97 -1.70 -23.85
N SER A 34 7.03 -0.56 -23.15
CA SER A 34 8.28 0.04 -22.69
C SER A 34 9.05 -0.82 -21.67
N ARG A 35 8.42 -1.83 -21.07
CA ARG A 35 9.05 -2.76 -20.10
C ARG A 35 9.53 -4.07 -20.72
N LEU A 36 9.34 -4.27 -22.03
CA LEU A 36 9.68 -5.53 -22.71
C LEU A 36 11.09 -5.56 -23.30
N PHE A 37 11.85 -4.47 -23.25
CA PHE A 37 13.15 -4.38 -23.93
C PHE A 37 14.14 -5.49 -23.54
N ALA A 38 14.14 -5.92 -22.27
CA ALA A 38 15.01 -7.02 -21.82
C ALA A 38 14.65 -8.34 -22.50
N ILE A 39 13.35 -8.67 -22.56
CA ILE A 39 12.85 -9.91 -23.17
C ILE A 39 13.02 -9.89 -24.68
N VAL A 40 12.84 -8.74 -25.35
CA VAL A 40 13.01 -8.66 -26.81
C VAL A 40 14.48 -8.81 -27.22
N ARG A 41 15.41 -8.33 -26.39
CA ARG A 41 16.85 -8.43 -26.67
C ARG A 41 17.45 -9.78 -26.28
N PHE A 42 16.91 -10.39 -25.24
CA PHE A 42 17.42 -11.62 -24.64
C PHE A 42 16.30 -12.67 -24.58
N GLU A 43 16.30 -13.52 -23.55
CA GLU A 43 15.29 -14.56 -23.36
C GLU A 43 14.27 -14.17 -22.28
N SER A 44 13.08 -14.77 -22.31
CA SER A 44 12.06 -14.59 -21.26
C SER A 44 12.42 -15.36 -19.98
N ILE A 45 13.42 -14.84 -19.27
CA ILE A 45 13.89 -15.39 -18.01
C ILE A 45 13.76 -14.38 -16.88
N ILE A 46 13.85 -14.88 -15.65
CA ILE A 46 13.83 -14.05 -14.46
C ILE A 46 15.21 -13.42 -14.28
N HIS A 47 15.22 -12.12 -13.98
CA HIS A 47 16.44 -11.34 -13.81
C HIS A 47 16.65 -10.98 -12.34
N GLU A 48 17.88 -10.57 -12.01
CA GLU A 48 18.32 -10.24 -10.65
C GLU A 48 18.34 -11.45 -9.70
N PHE A 49 18.77 -11.23 -8.45
CA PHE A 49 18.96 -12.29 -7.46
C PHE A 49 17.69 -12.59 -6.66
N ASP A 50 17.00 -11.54 -6.20
CA ASP A 50 15.85 -11.66 -5.29
C ASP A 50 14.63 -12.36 -5.93
N PRO A 51 14.27 -12.08 -7.20
CA PRO A 51 13.12 -12.69 -7.86
C PRO A 51 13.15 -14.22 -7.98
N TRP A 52 14.32 -14.86 -7.93
CA TRP A 52 14.43 -16.33 -8.00
C TRP A 52 13.77 -17.02 -6.81
N PHE A 53 13.88 -16.45 -5.61
CA PHE A 53 13.18 -16.97 -4.45
C PHE A 53 11.66 -16.83 -4.62
N ASN A 54 11.19 -15.67 -5.08
CA ASN A 54 9.78 -15.42 -5.32
C ASN A 54 9.22 -16.42 -6.34
N TYR A 55 9.92 -16.66 -7.44
CA TYR A 55 9.51 -17.64 -8.45
C TYR A 55 9.46 -19.06 -7.92
N ARG A 56 10.49 -19.51 -7.18
CA ARG A 56 10.50 -20.83 -6.56
C ARG A 56 9.34 -21.01 -5.59
N ALA A 57 9.05 -19.99 -4.79
CA ALA A 57 7.91 -19.97 -3.87
C ALA A 57 6.57 -20.07 -4.63
N THR A 58 6.40 -19.30 -5.70
CA THR A 58 5.22 -19.36 -6.57
C THR A 58 5.06 -20.72 -7.23
N HIS A 59 6.15 -21.29 -7.76
CA HIS A 59 6.16 -22.62 -8.37
C HIS A 59 5.71 -23.69 -7.37
N HIS A 60 6.30 -23.69 -6.16
CA HIS A 60 5.90 -24.61 -5.10
C HIS A 60 4.42 -24.46 -4.73
N MET A 61 3.92 -23.22 -4.65
CA MET A 61 2.51 -22.94 -4.34
C MET A 61 1.55 -23.46 -5.41
N VAL A 62 1.90 -23.32 -6.69
CA VAL A 62 1.06 -23.80 -7.80
C VAL A 62 1.04 -25.33 -7.85
N GLU A 63 2.18 -26.00 -7.63
CA GLU A 63 2.27 -27.47 -7.67
C GLU A 63 1.65 -28.16 -6.46
N HIS A 64 1.86 -27.62 -5.25
CA HIS A 64 1.48 -28.29 -4.00
C HIS A 64 0.22 -27.71 -3.37
N GLY A 65 -0.28 -26.58 -3.88
CA GLY A 65 -1.45 -25.87 -3.37
C GLY A 65 -1.15 -24.90 -2.22
N PHE A 66 -2.14 -24.05 -1.92
CA PHE A 66 -1.99 -22.92 -0.99
C PHE A 66 -1.73 -23.35 0.47
N TYR A 67 -2.43 -24.36 0.99
CA TYR A 67 -2.26 -24.80 2.37
C TYR A 67 -0.88 -25.43 2.63
N ASN A 68 -0.35 -26.16 1.64
CA ASN A 68 0.99 -26.73 1.73
C ASN A 68 2.06 -25.64 1.60
N PHE A 69 1.81 -24.62 0.79
CA PHE A 69 2.68 -23.43 0.74
C PHE A 69 2.72 -22.67 2.07
N LEU A 70 1.57 -22.48 2.73
CA LEU A 70 1.51 -21.79 4.01
C LEU A 70 2.28 -22.52 5.11
N ASN A 71 2.30 -23.85 5.07
CA ASN A 71 3.04 -24.70 6.01
C ASN A 71 4.41 -25.15 5.48
N TRP A 72 4.92 -24.51 4.42
CA TRP A 72 6.14 -24.96 3.76
C TRP A 72 7.39 -24.68 4.60
N PHE A 73 8.08 -25.76 4.96
CA PHE A 73 9.43 -25.73 5.51
C PHE A 73 10.45 -26.11 4.43
N ASP A 74 11.34 -25.18 4.10
CA ASP A 74 12.39 -25.37 3.11
C ASP A 74 13.69 -25.83 3.77
N GLU A 75 13.96 -27.13 3.68
CA GLU A 75 15.20 -27.76 4.15
C GLU A 75 16.42 -27.47 3.24
N ARG A 76 16.18 -27.00 2.00
CA ARG A 76 17.25 -26.78 1.01
C ARG A 76 17.93 -25.42 1.14
N ALA A 77 17.37 -24.53 1.96
CA ALA A 77 17.94 -23.22 2.25
C ALA A 77 18.46 -23.18 3.69
N TRP A 78 19.53 -22.42 3.93
CA TRP A 78 20.09 -22.23 5.28
C TRP A 78 20.50 -23.53 5.98
N TYR A 79 21.21 -24.43 5.29
CA TYR A 79 21.81 -25.60 5.94
C TYR A 79 22.75 -25.14 7.07
N PRO A 80 22.62 -25.67 8.31
CA PRO A 80 21.83 -26.84 8.74
C PRO A 80 20.45 -26.53 9.38
N LEU A 81 20.01 -25.27 9.43
CA LEU A 81 18.81 -24.83 10.15
C LEU A 81 17.50 -25.06 9.36
N GLY A 82 17.53 -24.85 8.04
CA GLY A 82 16.31 -24.75 7.23
C GLY A 82 15.61 -23.38 7.36
N ARG A 83 14.55 -23.16 6.56
CA ARG A 83 13.73 -21.93 6.59
C ARG A 83 12.25 -22.26 6.55
N ILE A 84 11.48 -21.77 7.53
CA ILE A 84 10.01 -21.80 7.49
C ILE A 84 9.54 -20.71 6.50
N VAL A 85 9.16 -21.07 5.28
CA VAL A 85 8.88 -20.07 4.23
C VAL A 85 7.53 -19.40 4.45
N GLY A 86 6.45 -20.17 4.66
CA GLY A 86 5.10 -19.61 4.74
C GLY A 86 4.89 -18.62 5.91
N GLY A 87 5.67 -18.77 6.98
CA GLY A 87 5.69 -17.83 8.11
C GLY A 87 6.69 -16.67 7.97
N THR A 88 7.61 -16.70 6.99
CA THR A 88 8.70 -15.71 6.84
C THR A 88 8.67 -14.95 5.52
N VAL A 89 7.53 -14.93 4.83
CA VAL A 89 7.36 -14.26 3.54
C VAL A 89 6.01 -13.55 3.45
N TYR A 90 5.98 -12.50 2.63
CA TYR A 90 4.75 -11.84 2.19
C TYR A 90 4.13 -12.65 1.04
N PRO A 91 2.95 -13.30 1.22
CA PRO A 91 2.43 -14.25 0.23
C PRO A 91 1.72 -13.60 -0.96
N GLY A 92 1.53 -12.27 -0.96
CA GLY A 92 0.68 -11.55 -1.91
C GLY A 92 1.13 -11.69 -3.36
N LEU A 93 2.43 -11.64 -3.62
CA LEU A 93 2.99 -11.81 -4.96
C LEU A 93 2.72 -13.21 -5.52
N MET A 94 3.03 -14.24 -4.72
CA MET A 94 2.83 -15.64 -5.08
C MET A 94 1.36 -15.93 -5.34
N VAL A 95 0.49 -15.56 -4.40
CA VAL A 95 -0.97 -15.77 -4.49
C VAL A 95 -1.55 -15.09 -5.73
N THR A 96 -1.10 -13.87 -6.04
CA THR A 96 -1.57 -13.14 -7.23
C THR A 96 -1.19 -13.87 -8.52
N SER A 97 0.07 -14.32 -8.65
CA SER A 97 0.49 -15.07 -9.83
C SER A 97 -0.17 -16.44 -9.94
N GLY A 98 -0.32 -17.16 -8.83
CA GLY A 98 -0.99 -18.46 -8.81
C GLY A 98 -2.48 -18.34 -9.13
N LEU A 99 -3.14 -17.28 -8.69
CA LEU A 99 -4.54 -17.00 -9.05
C LEU A 99 -4.68 -16.73 -10.55
N ILE A 100 -3.79 -15.91 -11.13
CA ILE A 100 -3.79 -15.64 -12.58
C ILE A 100 -3.55 -16.94 -13.36
N HIS A 101 -2.60 -17.77 -12.92
CA HIS A 101 -2.34 -19.08 -13.53
C HIS A 101 -3.56 -19.99 -13.49
N TRP A 102 -4.19 -20.12 -12.31
CA TRP A 102 -5.39 -20.92 -12.15
C TRP A 102 -6.55 -20.43 -13.03
N ILE A 103 -6.78 -19.11 -13.11
CA ILE A 103 -7.81 -18.55 -14.00
C ILE A 103 -7.50 -18.88 -15.46
N LEU A 104 -6.26 -18.70 -15.93
CA LEU A 104 -5.89 -18.99 -17.32
C LEU A 104 -6.03 -20.47 -17.65
N ASP A 105 -5.60 -21.36 -16.76
CA ASP A 105 -5.76 -22.80 -16.92
C ASP A 105 -7.23 -23.22 -16.95
N THR A 106 -8.09 -22.64 -16.09
CA THR A 106 -9.54 -22.93 -16.11
C THR A 106 -10.22 -22.47 -17.40
N LEU A 107 -9.66 -21.48 -18.08
CA LEU A 107 -10.10 -21.00 -19.40
C LEU A 107 -9.47 -21.78 -20.57
N ASN A 108 -8.73 -22.87 -20.29
CA ASN A 108 -7.98 -23.68 -21.26
C ASN A 108 -6.84 -22.95 -21.97
N PHE A 109 -6.32 -21.87 -21.37
CA PHE A 109 -5.08 -21.23 -21.81
C PHE A 109 -3.91 -21.72 -20.94
N HIS A 110 -3.30 -22.83 -21.36
CA HIS A 110 -2.16 -23.42 -20.65
C HIS A 110 -0.89 -22.61 -20.86
N VAL A 111 -0.61 -21.72 -19.90
CA VAL A 111 0.58 -20.88 -19.87
C VAL A 111 1.46 -21.31 -18.72
N HIS A 112 2.73 -21.60 -18.98
CA HIS A 112 3.68 -21.97 -17.94
C HIS A 112 3.84 -20.84 -16.90
N ILE A 113 3.86 -21.19 -15.60
CA ILE A 113 3.93 -20.22 -14.49
C ILE A 113 5.07 -19.21 -14.59
N ARG A 114 6.21 -19.60 -15.20
CA ARG A 114 7.34 -18.70 -15.46
C ARG A 114 6.93 -17.49 -16.29
N GLU A 115 6.17 -17.68 -17.36
CA GLU A 115 5.78 -16.58 -18.25
C GLU A 115 4.85 -15.61 -17.50
N ILE A 116 3.95 -16.12 -16.66
CA ILE A 116 3.10 -15.28 -15.80
C ILE A 116 3.94 -14.46 -14.83
N CYS A 117 4.96 -15.07 -14.19
CA CYS A 117 5.87 -14.34 -13.30
C CYS A 117 6.65 -13.25 -14.04
N VAL A 118 7.12 -13.54 -15.25
CA VAL A 118 7.89 -12.62 -16.09
C VAL A 118 7.05 -11.42 -16.56
N PHE A 119 5.80 -11.63 -16.95
CA PHE A 119 4.90 -10.57 -17.46
C PHE A 119 4.00 -9.92 -16.40
N LEU A 120 4.09 -10.33 -15.12
CA LEU A 120 3.27 -9.77 -14.05
C LEU A 120 3.52 -8.27 -13.86
N ALA A 121 4.79 -7.86 -13.70
CA ALA A 121 5.13 -6.47 -13.39
C ALA A 121 4.70 -5.48 -14.50
N PRO A 122 4.92 -5.75 -15.81
CA PRO A 122 4.37 -4.92 -16.89
C PRO A 122 2.84 -4.82 -16.87
N THR A 123 2.14 -5.92 -16.55
CA THR A 123 0.67 -5.93 -16.48
C THR A 123 0.18 -5.04 -15.34
N PHE A 124 0.79 -5.16 -14.15
CA PHE A 124 0.47 -4.33 -13.00
C PHE A 124 0.88 -2.87 -13.19
N SER A 125 1.90 -2.57 -14.00
CA SER A 125 2.23 -1.18 -14.35
C SER A 125 1.08 -0.47 -15.06
N GLY A 126 0.33 -1.16 -15.92
CA GLY A 126 -0.87 -0.59 -16.54
C GLY A 126 -1.97 -0.31 -15.53
N LEU A 127 -2.20 -1.25 -14.60
CA LEU A 127 -3.12 -1.06 -13.48
C LEU A 127 -2.70 0.11 -12.57
N THR A 128 -1.40 0.30 -12.34
CA THR A 128 -0.85 1.46 -11.62
C THR A 128 -1.17 2.78 -12.31
N ALA A 129 -1.09 2.83 -13.65
CA ALA A 129 -1.47 4.02 -14.41
C ALA A 129 -2.97 4.35 -14.23
N ILE A 130 -3.83 3.34 -14.24
CA ILE A 130 -5.27 3.50 -13.97
C ILE A 130 -5.52 3.95 -12.52
N ALA A 131 -4.86 3.34 -11.53
CA ALA A 131 -4.99 3.74 -10.13
C ALA A 131 -4.55 5.20 -9.92
N THR A 132 -3.49 5.62 -10.62
CA THR A 132 -2.98 7.01 -10.58
C THR A 132 -3.95 8.00 -11.25
N TYR A 133 -4.59 7.61 -12.36
CA TYR A 133 -5.69 8.37 -12.96
C TYR A 133 -6.82 8.58 -11.94
N LEU A 134 -7.27 7.51 -11.27
CA LEU A 134 -8.36 7.57 -10.30
C LEU A 134 -8.01 8.48 -9.11
N LEU A 135 -6.82 8.32 -8.54
CA LEU A 135 -6.34 9.17 -7.44
C LEU A 135 -6.30 10.65 -7.84
N THR A 136 -5.69 10.96 -8.98
CA THR A 136 -5.51 12.35 -9.43
C THR A 136 -6.84 12.99 -9.85
N LYS A 137 -7.74 12.20 -10.45
CA LYS A 137 -9.11 12.64 -10.77
C LYS A 137 -9.87 13.04 -9.51
N GLU A 138 -9.70 12.31 -8.40
CA GLU A 138 -10.29 12.70 -7.13
C GLU A 138 -9.70 14.00 -6.62
N LEU A 139 -8.42 14.30 -6.84
CA LEU A 139 -7.79 15.52 -6.31
C LEU A 139 -8.12 16.79 -7.12
N TRP A 140 -8.20 16.69 -8.45
CA TRP A 140 -8.31 17.87 -9.31
C TRP A 140 -9.37 17.73 -10.41
N SER A 141 -8.99 17.22 -11.58
CA SER A 141 -9.87 17.06 -12.74
C SER A 141 -9.50 15.81 -13.54
N ALA A 142 -10.42 15.35 -14.40
CA ALA A 142 -10.18 14.20 -15.26
C ALA A 142 -8.99 14.40 -16.21
N GLY A 143 -8.79 15.62 -16.72
CA GLY A 143 -7.66 15.97 -17.58
C GLY A 143 -6.31 15.81 -16.86
N ALA A 144 -6.20 16.34 -15.63
CA ALA A 144 -5.00 16.17 -14.81
C ALA A 144 -4.71 14.68 -14.52
N GLY A 145 -5.76 13.89 -14.30
CA GLY A 145 -5.61 12.44 -14.12
C GLY A 145 -5.09 11.71 -15.34
N LEU A 146 -5.51 12.10 -16.55
CA LEU A 146 -5.00 11.51 -17.79
C LEU A 146 -3.51 11.81 -17.97
N PHE A 147 -3.07 13.04 -17.71
CA PHE A 147 -1.65 13.39 -17.74
C PHE A 147 -0.84 12.60 -16.70
N ALA A 148 -1.35 12.48 -15.46
CA ALA A 148 -0.67 11.73 -14.41
C ALA A 148 -0.52 10.23 -14.77
N ALA A 149 -1.54 9.63 -15.38
CA ALA A 149 -1.47 8.25 -15.86
C ALA A 149 -0.42 8.05 -16.96
N CYS A 150 -0.35 8.98 -17.92
CA CYS A 150 0.67 8.94 -18.96
C CYS A 150 2.09 9.11 -18.39
N PHE A 151 2.29 10.00 -17.41
CA PHE A 151 3.60 10.21 -16.80
C PHE A 151 4.11 9.00 -16.02
N ILE A 152 3.26 8.38 -15.19
CA ILE A 152 3.70 7.21 -14.42
C ILE A 152 3.94 5.98 -15.30
N ALA A 153 3.22 5.85 -16.41
CA ALA A 153 3.38 4.74 -17.34
C ALA A 153 4.80 4.64 -17.94
N ILE A 154 5.46 5.79 -18.20
CA ILE A 154 6.79 5.85 -18.81
C ILE A 154 7.90 6.31 -17.85
N SER A 155 7.58 6.55 -16.57
CA SER A 155 8.55 7.07 -15.60
C SER A 155 9.73 6.11 -15.40
N PRO A 156 10.99 6.52 -15.69
CA PRO A 156 12.15 5.64 -15.58
C PRO A 156 12.37 5.09 -14.18
N GLY A 157 12.04 5.88 -13.15
CA GLY A 157 12.16 5.46 -11.75
C GLY A 157 11.29 4.25 -11.44
N TYR A 158 10.04 4.25 -11.90
CA TYR A 158 9.14 3.10 -11.72
C TYR A 158 9.50 1.95 -12.67
N THR A 159 9.84 2.25 -13.93
CA THR A 159 10.25 1.24 -14.90
C THR A 159 11.44 0.42 -14.41
N SER A 160 12.42 1.03 -13.73
CA SER A 160 13.61 0.33 -13.21
C SER A 160 13.31 -0.86 -12.29
N ARG A 161 12.18 -0.84 -11.58
CA ARG A 161 11.73 -1.88 -10.63
C ARG A 161 10.54 -2.70 -11.15
N SER A 162 10.12 -2.48 -12.40
CA SER A 162 8.93 -3.12 -12.98
C SER A 162 9.16 -3.62 -14.41
N VAL A 163 10.42 -3.80 -14.81
CA VAL A 163 10.78 -4.40 -16.11
C VAL A 163 10.28 -5.85 -16.17
N ALA A 164 9.90 -6.30 -17.36
CA ALA A 164 9.52 -7.69 -17.56
C ALA A 164 10.69 -8.62 -17.19
N GLY A 165 10.41 -9.66 -16.39
CA GLY A 165 11.43 -10.56 -15.80
C GLY A 165 11.88 -10.17 -14.39
N SER A 166 11.60 -8.95 -13.93
CA SER A 166 11.83 -8.50 -12.55
C SER A 166 10.66 -8.88 -11.65
N TYR A 167 10.57 -10.16 -11.29
CA TYR A 167 9.49 -10.71 -10.45
C TYR A 167 9.71 -10.41 -8.96
N ASP A 168 9.61 -9.13 -8.61
CA ASP A 168 9.75 -8.64 -7.24
C ASP A 168 8.46 -7.97 -6.72
N ASN A 169 8.39 -7.79 -5.40
CA ASN A 169 7.20 -7.34 -4.68
C ASN A 169 6.81 -5.90 -5.06
N GLU A 170 7.78 -5.06 -5.41
CA GLU A 170 7.58 -3.66 -5.80
C GLU A 170 6.63 -3.53 -7.00
N GLY A 171 6.67 -4.50 -7.93
CA GLY A 171 5.83 -4.48 -9.14
C GLY A 171 4.34 -4.39 -8.83
N ILE A 172 3.87 -5.17 -7.83
CA ILE A 172 2.47 -5.15 -7.37
C ILE A 172 2.22 -4.14 -6.25
N ALA A 173 3.26 -3.83 -5.45
CA ALA A 173 3.13 -2.96 -4.29
C ALA A 173 2.80 -1.51 -4.68
N ILE A 174 3.41 -0.99 -5.75
CA ILE A 174 3.13 0.38 -6.21
C ILE A 174 1.67 0.51 -6.66
N PHE A 175 1.12 -0.49 -7.35
CA PHE A 175 -0.30 -0.53 -7.68
C PHE A 175 -1.17 -0.50 -6.41
N ALA A 176 -0.91 -1.41 -5.47
CA ALA A 176 -1.67 -1.53 -4.23
C ALA A 176 -1.63 -0.23 -3.40
N LEU A 177 -0.46 0.42 -3.35
CA LEU A 177 -0.24 1.68 -2.65
C LEU A 177 -1.06 2.82 -3.28
N GLN A 178 -0.98 3.01 -4.60
CA GLN A 178 -1.74 4.06 -5.29
C GLN A 178 -3.25 3.83 -5.18
N PHE A 179 -3.69 2.58 -5.28
CA PHE A 179 -5.10 2.23 -5.16
C PHE A 179 -5.62 2.44 -3.73
N THR A 180 -4.82 2.12 -2.72
CA THR A 180 -5.15 2.37 -1.30
C THR A 180 -5.28 3.87 -1.04
N TYR A 181 -4.39 4.71 -1.56
CA TYR A 181 -4.52 6.17 -1.43
C TYR A 181 -5.73 6.73 -2.15
N TYR A 182 -6.06 6.22 -3.33
CA TYR A 182 -7.31 6.59 -4.01
C TYR A 182 -8.53 6.28 -3.14
N LEU A 183 -8.63 5.06 -2.60
CA LEU A 183 -9.74 4.64 -1.76
C LEU A 183 -9.81 5.44 -0.45
N TRP A 184 -8.65 5.77 0.15
CA TRP A 184 -8.57 6.62 1.33
C TRP A 184 -9.13 8.02 1.06
N VAL A 185 -8.65 8.70 0.01
CA VAL A 185 -9.13 10.03 -0.38
C VAL A 185 -10.62 10.01 -0.70
N LYS A 186 -11.08 9.00 -1.44
CA LYS A 186 -12.48 8.81 -1.77
C LYS A 186 -13.33 8.59 -0.51
N SER A 187 -12.87 7.75 0.41
CA SER A 187 -13.52 7.50 1.69
C SER A 187 -13.68 8.80 2.48
N LEU A 188 -12.64 9.63 2.57
CA LEU A 188 -12.70 10.91 3.28
C LEU A 188 -13.69 11.91 2.64
N LYS A 189 -13.72 11.97 1.30
CA LYS A 189 -14.63 12.88 0.58
C LYS A 189 -16.09 12.46 0.76
N THR A 190 -16.39 11.18 0.60
CA THR A 190 -17.76 10.66 0.73
C THR A 190 -18.20 10.53 2.19
N GLY A 191 -17.31 10.13 3.09
CA GLY A 191 -17.62 9.83 4.50
C GLY A 191 -18.38 8.52 4.71
N SER A 192 -18.20 7.53 3.82
CA SER A 192 -18.92 6.26 3.88
C SER A 192 -18.04 5.14 4.45
N ILE A 193 -18.63 4.33 5.32
CA ILE A 193 -18.05 3.10 5.87
C ILE A 193 -17.64 2.15 4.75
N MET A 194 -18.46 2.02 3.70
CA MET A 194 -18.19 1.11 2.58
C MET A 194 -16.83 1.41 1.91
N TRP A 195 -16.55 2.69 1.61
CA TRP A 195 -15.28 3.09 1.00
C TRP A 195 -14.11 2.93 1.98
N ALA A 196 -14.33 3.13 3.28
CA ALA A 196 -13.32 2.86 4.30
C ALA A 196 -12.99 1.36 4.42
N SER A 197 -14.00 0.49 4.33
CA SER A 197 -13.82 -0.96 4.32
C SER A 197 -13.08 -1.44 3.07
N PHE A 198 -13.41 -0.91 1.89
CA PHE A 198 -12.62 -1.19 0.67
C PHE A 198 -11.19 -0.69 0.78
N CYS A 199 -10.96 0.48 1.40
CA CYS A 199 -9.63 0.97 1.69
C CYS A 199 -8.86 0.02 2.63
N ALA A 200 -9.51 -0.52 3.66
CA ALA A 200 -8.90 -1.49 4.56
C ALA A 200 -8.57 -2.83 3.88
N LEU A 201 -9.43 -3.31 2.96
CA LEU A 201 -9.16 -4.50 2.14
C LEU A 201 -8.00 -4.27 1.17
N SER A 202 -7.94 -3.11 0.54
CA SER A 202 -6.80 -2.71 -0.31
C SER A 202 -5.51 -2.63 0.50
N TYR A 203 -5.57 -2.08 1.71
CA TYR A 203 -4.45 -2.06 2.64
C TYR A 203 -4.04 -3.48 3.07
N PHE A 204 -4.98 -4.39 3.32
CA PHE A 204 -4.66 -5.78 3.60
C PHE A 204 -3.91 -6.46 2.44
N TYR A 205 -4.32 -6.21 1.19
CA TYR A 205 -3.58 -6.67 0.02
C TYR A 205 -2.16 -6.07 -0.05
N MET A 206 -2.01 -4.79 0.30
CA MET A 206 -0.68 -4.16 0.40
C MET A 206 0.19 -4.82 1.48
N VAL A 207 -0.37 -5.08 2.67
CA VAL A 207 0.33 -5.76 3.78
C VAL A 207 0.78 -7.16 3.38
N SER A 208 -0.03 -7.89 2.62
CA SER A 208 0.34 -9.23 2.15
C SER A 208 1.33 -9.20 0.99
N ALA A 209 1.44 -8.09 0.25
CA ALA A 209 2.32 -7.94 -0.90
C ALA A 209 3.72 -7.42 -0.55
N TRP A 210 3.85 -6.40 0.31
CA TRP A 210 5.13 -5.74 0.55
C TRP A 210 5.24 -5.09 1.94
N GLY A 211 6.45 -5.13 2.52
CA GLY A 211 6.75 -4.57 3.84
C GLY A 211 6.59 -3.05 3.97
N GLY A 212 6.48 -2.32 2.85
CA GLY A 212 6.22 -0.88 2.87
C GLY A 212 4.80 -0.49 3.28
N TYR A 213 3.94 -1.43 3.69
CA TYR A 213 2.66 -1.12 4.33
C TYR A 213 2.82 -0.24 5.59
N VAL A 214 3.98 -0.31 6.26
CA VAL A 214 4.37 0.57 7.38
C VAL A 214 4.37 2.04 6.96
N PHE A 215 4.67 2.35 5.70
CA PHE A 215 4.58 3.71 5.17
C PHE A 215 3.13 4.21 5.13
N ILE A 216 2.21 3.40 4.60
CA ILE A 216 0.79 3.78 4.48
C ILE A 216 0.17 4.02 5.86
N ILE A 217 0.42 3.11 6.80
CA ILE A 217 -0.16 3.20 8.15
C ILE A 217 0.43 4.33 8.98
N ASN A 218 1.55 4.94 8.58
CA ASN A 218 2.08 6.15 9.22
C ASN A 218 1.65 7.43 8.49
N LEU A 219 1.54 7.40 7.15
CA LEU A 219 1.13 8.55 6.37
C LEU A 219 -0.36 8.89 6.56
N ILE A 220 -1.24 7.88 6.62
CA ILE A 220 -2.68 8.09 6.83
C ILE A 220 -2.96 8.79 8.18
N PRO A 221 -2.45 8.31 9.33
CA PRO A 221 -2.60 9.01 10.60
C PRO A 221 -1.95 10.39 10.60
N LEU A 222 -0.79 10.57 9.96
CA LEU A 222 -0.16 11.89 9.84
C LEU A 222 -1.06 12.88 9.10
N HIS A 223 -1.73 12.43 8.04
CA HIS A 223 -2.72 13.22 7.33
C HIS A 223 -3.93 13.56 8.22
N VAL A 224 -4.45 12.61 9.00
CA VAL A 224 -5.54 12.84 9.96
C VAL A 224 -5.12 13.84 11.04
N LEU A 225 -3.93 13.68 11.62
CA LEU A 225 -3.37 14.58 12.62
C LEU A 225 -3.24 16.00 12.07
N THR A 226 -2.73 16.14 10.84
CA THR A 226 -2.61 17.44 10.16
C THR A 226 -3.97 18.10 9.97
N LEU A 227 -5.01 17.34 9.59
CA LEU A 227 -6.38 17.86 9.49
C LEU A 227 -6.95 18.33 10.83
N ILE A 228 -6.63 17.63 11.92
CA ILE A 228 -7.02 18.04 13.28
C ILE A 228 -6.31 19.33 13.68
N VAL A 229 -5.00 19.44 13.44
CA VAL A 229 -4.18 20.63 13.78
C VAL A 229 -4.64 21.87 13.01
N ILE A 230 -4.99 21.73 11.72
CA ILE A 230 -5.55 22.82 10.90
C ILE A 230 -6.98 23.18 11.35
N GLY A 231 -7.59 22.40 12.24
CA GLY A 231 -8.96 22.61 12.72
C GLY A 231 -10.04 22.17 11.74
N ARG A 232 -9.69 21.36 10.71
CA ARG A 232 -10.61 20.84 9.69
C ARG A 232 -11.15 19.45 10.06
N TYR A 233 -11.51 19.26 11.33
CA TYR A 233 -12.21 18.04 11.75
C TYR A 233 -13.63 18.00 11.19
N SER A 234 -14.09 16.81 10.80
CA SER A 234 -15.44 16.53 10.32
C SER A 234 -15.83 15.11 10.74
N SER A 235 -17.12 14.83 10.92
CA SER A 235 -17.62 13.47 11.21
C SER A 235 -17.23 12.47 10.12
N ARG A 236 -17.03 12.92 8.88
CA ARG A 236 -16.52 12.09 7.78
C ARG A 236 -15.11 11.55 8.06
N LEU A 237 -14.23 12.40 8.59
CA LEU A 237 -12.87 12.02 8.99
C LEU A 237 -12.91 10.95 10.08
N PHE A 238 -13.78 11.13 11.07
CA PHE A 238 -13.99 10.17 12.16
C PHE A 238 -14.42 8.80 11.66
N VAL A 239 -15.48 8.75 10.84
CA VAL A 239 -16.02 7.49 10.30
C VAL A 239 -14.99 6.79 9.42
N SER A 240 -14.34 7.53 8.51
CA SER A 240 -13.35 6.95 7.60
C SER A 240 -12.14 6.40 8.32
N TYR A 241 -11.51 7.16 9.23
CA TYR A 241 -10.30 6.73 9.92
C TYR A 241 -10.57 5.62 10.94
N THR A 242 -11.62 5.73 11.75
CA THR A 242 -11.97 4.71 12.76
C THR A 242 -12.27 3.38 12.11
N THR A 243 -13.09 3.37 11.04
CA THR A 243 -13.41 2.15 10.28
C THR A 243 -12.16 1.57 9.63
N PHE A 244 -11.35 2.41 8.97
CA PHE A 244 -10.11 2.00 8.35
C PHE A 244 -9.17 1.37 9.38
N TYR A 245 -8.87 2.06 10.48
CA TYR A 245 -7.89 1.61 11.48
C TYR A 245 -8.29 0.27 12.11
N CYS A 246 -9.54 0.10 12.54
CA CYS A 246 -10.00 -1.15 13.15
C CYS A 246 -9.88 -2.34 12.18
N LEU A 247 -10.40 -2.18 10.95
CA LEU A 247 -10.37 -3.25 9.95
C LEU A 247 -8.95 -3.52 9.46
N ALA A 248 -8.18 -2.49 9.14
CA ALA A 248 -6.80 -2.59 8.68
C ALA A 248 -5.92 -3.32 9.70
N THR A 249 -6.06 -2.98 10.98
CA THR A 249 -5.29 -3.59 12.06
C THR A 249 -5.61 -5.08 12.20
N ILE A 250 -6.91 -5.45 12.26
CA ILE A 250 -7.32 -6.86 12.38
C ILE A 250 -6.90 -7.68 11.15
N LEU A 251 -7.08 -7.14 9.95
CA LEU A 251 -6.72 -7.82 8.71
C LEU A 251 -5.20 -7.97 8.58
N SER A 252 -4.41 -6.95 8.94
CA SER A 252 -2.95 -7.02 8.88
C SER A 252 -2.37 -8.13 9.76
N MET A 253 -3.00 -8.41 10.91
CA MET A 253 -2.58 -9.49 11.82
C MET A 253 -2.81 -10.89 11.24
N GLN A 254 -3.64 -11.03 10.20
CA GLN A 254 -3.89 -12.33 9.57
C GLN A 254 -2.72 -12.80 8.70
N VAL A 255 -1.80 -11.91 8.32
CA VAL A 255 -0.60 -12.29 7.58
C VAL A 255 0.41 -12.91 8.56
N PRO A 256 0.79 -14.19 8.42
CA PRO A 256 1.62 -14.88 9.41
C PRO A 256 2.95 -14.18 9.72
N PHE A 257 3.57 -13.59 8.70
CA PHE A 257 4.83 -12.86 8.86
C PHE A 257 4.68 -11.59 9.71
N VAL A 258 3.52 -10.93 9.65
CA VAL A 258 3.22 -9.72 10.41
C VAL A 258 2.78 -10.08 11.83
N GLY A 259 1.88 -11.05 11.96
CA GLY A 259 1.37 -11.54 13.25
C GLY A 259 0.95 -10.39 14.18
N PHE A 260 1.56 -10.32 15.37
CA PHE A 260 1.24 -9.28 16.38
C PHE A 260 2.10 -8.01 16.30
N GLN A 261 2.90 -7.83 15.24
CA GLN A 261 3.69 -6.61 15.06
C GLN A 261 2.87 -5.32 15.15
N PRO A 262 1.64 -5.20 14.61
CA PRO A 262 0.86 -3.96 14.68
C PRO A 262 0.52 -3.49 16.11
N VAL A 263 0.57 -4.38 17.11
CA VAL A 263 0.37 -4.04 18.54
C VAL A 263 1.69 -3.92 19.29
N ARG A 264 2.70 -4.69 18.89
CA ARG A 264 3.95 -4.83 19.66
C ARG A 264 5.08 -3.95 19.16
N THR A 265 5.04 -3.38 17.95
CA THR A 265 6.15 -2.56 17.44
C THR A 265 5.85 -1.07 17.51
N SER A 266 6.88 -0.27 17.81
CA SER A 266 6.80 1.19 17.81
C SER A 266 6.39 1.79 16.44
N GLU A 267 6.58 1.05 15.35
CA GLU A 267 6.27 1.46 13.98
C GLU A 267 4.78 1.72 13.74
N HIS A 268 3.89 1.09 14.52
CA HIS A 268 2.43 1.21 14.38
C HIS A 268 1.79 2.08 15.47
N MET A 269 2.55 2.46 16.49
CA MET A 269 2.09 3.29 17.61
C MET A 269 1.56 4.67 17.20
N PRO A 270 2.12 5.36 16.17
CA PRO A 270 1.52 6.61 15.70
C PRO A 270 0.08 6.46 15.24
N ALA A 271 -0.26 5.34 14.58
CA ALA A 271 -1.63 5.06 14.16
C ALA A 271 -2.56 4.86 15.37
N PHE A 272 -2.12 4.11 16.38
CA PHE A 272 -2.90 3.93 17.61
C PHE A 272 -3.07 5.26 18.37
N GLY A 273 -2.01 6.09 18.44
CA GLY A 273 -2.06 7.39 19.10
C GLY A 273 -3.04 8.35 18.44
N VAL A 274 -3.04 8.44 17.11
CA VAL A 274 -4.00 9.27 16.36
C VAL A 274 -5.42 8.72 16.48
N PHE A 275 -5.59 7.40 16.53
CA PHE A 275 -6.89 6.78 16.83
C PHE A 275 -7.44 7.22 18.19
N GLY A 276 -6.64 7.10 19.25
CA GLY A 276 -7.02 7.57 20.58
C GLY A 276 -7.35 9.07 20.61
N LEU A 277 -6.49 9.89 20.00
CA LEU A 277 -6.71 11.33 19.87
C LEU A 277 -8.05 11.65 19.17
N LEU A 278 -8.35 10.94 18.08
CA LEU A 278 -9.57 11.16 17.30
C LEU A 278 -10.82 10.80 18.10
N GLN A 279 -10.79 9.77 18.94
CA GLN A 279 -11.90 9.45 19.87
C GLN A 279 -12.15 10.58 20.86
N ILE A 280 -11.09 11.14 21.44
CA ILE A 280 -11.18 12.27 22.37
C ILE A 280 -11.76 13.49 21.65
N VAL A 281 -11.24 13.83 20.46
CA VAL A 281 -11.74 14.96 19.65
C VAL A 281 -13.22 14.78 19.30
N ALA A 282 -13.66 13.58 18.93
CA ALA A 282 -15.05 13.29 18.63
C ALA A 282 -15.96 13.44 19.86
N ALA A 283 -15.55 12.89 21.00
CA ALA A 283 -16.29 13.02 22.26
C ALA A 283 -16.42 14.50 22.69
N MET A 284 -15.34 15.27 22.53
CA MET A 284 -15.34 16.71 22.83
C MET A 284 -16.27 17.49 21.89
N GLN A 285 -16.27 17.19 20.58
CA GLN A 285 -17.20 17.84 19.66
C GLN A 285 -18.66 17.52 19.96
N TYR A 286 -18.95 16.29 20.40
CA TYR A 286 -20.28 15.91 20.85
C TYR A 286 -20.69 16.62 22.16
N ALA A 287 -19.75 16.84 23.08
CA ALA A 287 -19.99 17.53 24.35
C ALA A 287 -20.11 19.06 24.20
N ARG A 288 -19.46 19.66 23.19
CA ARG A 288 -19.41 21.11 22.95
C ARG A 288 -20.77 21.84 23.01
N PRO A 289 -21.87 21.36 22.38
CA PRO A 289 -23.17 22.05 22.47
C PRO A 289 -23.87 21.90 23.82
N ARG A 290 -23.40 21.02 24.70
CA ARG A 290 -24.06 20.67 25.98
C ARG A 290 -23.40 21.30 27.21
N ILE A 291 -22.27 21.97 27.04
CA ILE A 291 -21.42 22.48 28.13
C ILE A 291 -21.14 23.97 27.91
N SER A 292 -21.01 24.72 29.00
CA SER A 292 -20.62 26.14 28.93
C SER A 292 -19.20 26.32 28.36
N ARG A 293 -18.94 27.45 27.70
CA ARG A 293 -17.64 27.72 27.04
C ARG A 293 -16.44 27.67 28.00
N GLN A 294 -16.60 28.10 29.24
CA GLN A 294 -15.54 28.08 30.26
C GLN A 294 -15.22 26.66 30.74
N GLN A 295 -16.25 25.86 31.01
CA GLN A 295 -16.09 24.44 31.34
C GLN A 295 -15.50 23.66 30.16
N PHE A 296 -15.90 23.98 28.93
CA PHE A 296 -15.33 23.37 27.72
C PHE A 296 -13.83 23.66 27.57
N MET A 297 -13.39 24.91 27.75
CA MET A 297 -11.96 25.25 27.64
C MET A 297 -11.10 24.58 28.72
N THR A 298 -11.63 24.50 29.95
CA THR A 298 -10.95 23.82 31.06
C THR A 298 -10.84 22.31 30.81
N LEU A 299 -11.93 21.69 30.35
CA LEU A 299 -11.96 20.26 30.02
C LEU A 299 -11.11 19.94 28.78
N PHE A 300 -11.10 20.82 27.79
CA PHE A 300 -10.36 20.65 26.53
C PHE A 300 -8.85 20.77 26.77
N VAL A 301 -8.40 21.89 27.33
CA VAL A 301 -6.97 22.12 27.55
C VAL A 301 -6.45 21.20 28.66
N GLY A 302 -7.18 21.08 29.77
CA GLY A 302 -6.80 20.24 30.90
C GLY A 302 -6.87 18.74 30.55
N GLY A 303 -7.96 18.29 29.93
CA GLY A 303 -8.13 16.88 29.56
C GLY A 303 -7.13 16.42 28.50
N LEU A 304 -6.92 17.22 27.45
CA LEU A 304 -5.97 16.87 26.39
C LEU A 304 -4.52 16.89 26.89
N SER A 305 -4.16 17.82 27.77
CA SER A 305 -2.81 17.87 28.35
C SER A 305 -2.57 16.72 29.33
N VAL A 306 -3.52 16.41 30.22
CA VAL A 306 -3.40 15.26 31.15
C VAL A 306 -3.35 13.94 30.39
N LEU A 307 -4.25 13.71 29.43
CA LEU A 307 -4.25 12.49 28.62
C LEU A 307 -3.01 12.40 27.73
N GLY A 308 -2.52 13.53 27.21
CA GLY A 308 -1.29 13.59 26.44
C GLY A 308 -0.07 13.20 27.26
N VAL A 309 0.11 13.79 28.45
CA VAL A 309 1.19 13.43 29.37
C VAL A 309 1.09 11.97 29.79
N LEU A 310 -0.10 11.51 30.15
CA LEU A 310 -0.32 10.11 30.53
C LEU A 310 0.03 9.16 29.37
N ALA A 311 -0.38 9.46 28.15
CA ALA A 311 -0.09 8.65 26.97
C ALA A 311 1.42 8.55 26.71
N VAL A 312 2.17 9.66 26.87
CA VAL A 312 3.63 9.68 26.73
C VAL A 312 4.29 8.84 27.82
N VAL A 313 3.88 9.00 29.08
CA VAL A 313 4.43 8.22 30.21
C VAL A 313 4.15 6.73 30.02
N VAL A 314 2.92 6.36 29.66
CA VAL A 314 2.54 4.96 29.40
C VAL A 314 3.34 4.40 28.22
N TYR A 315 3.52 5.15 27.14
CA TYR A 315 4.32 4.70 26.00
C TYR A 315 5.77 4.39 26.41
N PHE A 316 6.44 5.31 27.11
CA PHE A 316 7.82 5.06 27.57
C PHE A 316 7.91 3.93 28.58
N ALA A 317 6.92 3.79 29.48
CA ALA A 317 6.85 2.67 30.40
C ALA A 317 6.67 1.33 29.66
N LEU A 318 5.87 1.28 28.59
CA LEU A 318 5.67 0.08 27.79
C LEU A 318 6.92 -0.30 26.97
N VAL A 319 7.66 0.70 26.47
CA VAL A 319 8.92 0.48 25.76
C VAL A 319 10.01 0.00 26.73
N TRP A 320 10.17 0.65 27.89
CA TRP A 320 11.14 0.22 28.91
C TRP A 320 10.78 -1.12 29.56
N GLY A 321 9.49 -1.42 29.71
CA GLY A 321 9.00 -2.72 30.18
C GLY A 321 9.12 -3.84 29.14
N GLY A 322 9.59 -3.55 27.92
CA GLY A 322 9.80 -4.54 26.86
C GLY A 322 8.51 -5.07 26.21
N TYR A 323 7.34 -4.50 26.54
CA TYR A 323 6.06 -4.87 25.93
C TYR A 323 5.92 -4.33 24.50
N VAL A 324 6.50 -3.15 24.24
CA VAL A 324 6.60 -2.55 22.91
C VAL A 324 8.05 -2.59 22.45
N ALA A 325 8.31 -3.31 21.37
CA ALA A 325 9.61 -3.39 20.73
C ALA A 325 9.96 -2.05 20.06
N PRO A 326 11.22 -1.59 20.19
CA PRO A 326 11.68 -0.37 19.54
C PRO A 326 11.70 -0.52 18.01
N PHE A 327 11.93 0.61 17.31
CA PHE A 327 12.08 0.61 15.85
C PHE A 327 13.12 -0.40 15.39
N SER A 328 12.80 -1.17 14.36
CA SER A 328 13.76 -2.09 13.78
C SER A 328 14.93 -1.34 13.15
N GLY A 329 16.11 -1.98 13.11
CA GLY A 329 17.34 -1.34 12.61
C GLY A 329 17.23 -0.78 11.19
N ARG A 330 16.39 -1.40 10.33
CA ARG A 330 16.12 -0.90 8.97
C ARG A 330 15.42 0.45 9.00
N PHE A 331 14.31 0.58 9.70
CA PHE A 331 13.61 1.87 9.78
C PHE A 331 14.40 2.90 10.59
N TYR A 332 15.13 2.48 11.63
CA TYR A 332 15.96 3.41 12.41
C TYR A 332 17.11 4.00 11.58
N SER A 333 17.68 3.23 10.65
CA SER A 333 18.74 3.73 9.75
C SER A 333 18.29 4.84 8.79
N LEU A 334 16.97 5.00 8.57
CA LEU A 334 16.42 6.13 7.82
C LEU A 334 16.40 7.43 8.66
N TRP A 335 16.40 7.31 9.98
CA TRP A 335 16.49 8.43 10.91
C TRP A 335 17.95 8.79 11.20
N ASP A 336 18.75 7.79 11.59
CA ASP A 336 20.19 7.92 11.80
C ASP A 336 20.94 7.19 10.68
N THR A 337 21.39 7.97 9.70
CA THR A 337 22.09 7.46 8.51
C THR A 337 23.48 6.90 8.81
N GLY A 338 24.05 7.19 9.99
CA GLY A 338 25.32 6.62 10.45
C GLY A 338 25.17 5.26 11.15
N TYR A 339 23.99 4.97 11.69
CA TYR A 339 23.72 3.79 12.51
C TYR A 339 24.06 2.47 11.83
N ALA A 340 23.59 2.28 10.60
CA ALA A 340 23.82 1.05 9.85
C ALA A 340 25.31 0.83 9.53
N LYS A 341 26.03 1.91 9.21
CA LYS A 341 27.46 1.85 8.86
C LYS A 341 28.33 1.39 10.02
N VAL A 342 28.01 1.86 11.22
CA VAL A 342 28.80 1.61 12.43
C VAL A 342 28.48 0.26 13.05
N LEU A 343 27.19 -0.10 13.15
CA LEU A 343 26.75 -1.28 13.90
C LEU A 343 26.50 -2.52 13.05
N TYR A 344 26.15 -2.34 11.77
CA TYR A 344 25.82 -3.45 10.87
C TYR A 344 26.52 -3.34 9.51
N PRO A 345 27.86 -3.49 9.46
CA PRO A 345 28.62 -3.31 8.24
C PRO A 345 28.23 -4.29 7.10
N HIS A 346 27.65 -5.44 7.42
CA HIS A 346 27.19 -6.43 6.43
C HIS A 346 25.80 -6.16 5.82
N SER A 347 24.95 -5.36 6.46
CA SER A 347 23.59 -5.06 5.94
C SER A 347 23.53 -3.73 5.18
N HIS A 348 24.64 -3.00 5.07
CA HIS A 348 24.72 -1.74 4.34
C HIS A 348 24.29 -1.85 2.87
N HIS A 349 24.49 -3.02 2.24
CA HIS A 349 24.02 -3.30 0.88
C HIS A 349 22.54 -3.70 0.76
N ARG A 350 21.89 -4.16 1.85
CA ARG A 350 20.45 -4.54 1.85
C ARG A 350 19.51 -3.44 2.34
N LEU A 351 20.04 -2.37 2.92
CA LEU A 351 19.24 -1.25 3.44
C LEU A 351 18.88 -0.21 2.37
N CYS A 352 19.51 -0.27 1.20
CA CYS A 352 19.24 0.62 0.06
C CYS A 352 18.32 0.02 -1.01
N LEU A 353 17.67 -1.13 -0.73
CA LEU A 353 16.67 -1.75 -1.59
C LEU A 353 15.31 -1.76 -0.88
#